data_AF-A0A950RFG8-F1
#
_entry.id   AF-A0A950RFG8-F1
#
_cell.length_a   1.000
_cell.length_b   1.000
_cell.length_c   1.000
_cell.angle_alpha   90.00
_cell.angle_beta   90.00
_cell.angle_gamma   90.00
#
_symmetry.space_group_name_H-M   'P 1'
#
loop_
_entity.id
_entity.type
_entity.pdbx_description
1 polymer ?
#
loop_
_entity_poly.entity_id
_entity_poly.type
_entity_poly.pdbx_seq_one_letter_code
_entity_poly.pdbx_strand_id
1 'polypeptide(L)'
;MSETTHAPPTPRTGSVSGLTDLEAREFHRIFISSFILFLVVAVIAHILAWIWRPWLPGYHGYQTSLLDSAHSVATHALALLG
;
A
#
# COMPACT_ATOMS: atom_id res chain seq x y z
N MET A 1 -43.79 46.18 -17.93
CA MET A 1 -44.53 44.89 -17.85
C MET A 1 -44.13 44.08 -19.07
N SER A 2 -42.99 43.39 -19.01
CA SER A 2 -42.54 42.43 -20.03
C SER A 2 -41.80 41.34 -19.29
N GLU A 3 -42.62 40.42 -18.81
CA GLU A 3 -42.33 39.16 -18.17
C GLU A 3 -41.45 38.32 -19.11
N THR A 4 -40.14 38.22 -18.81
CA THR A 4 -39.28 37.18 -19.38
C THR A 4 -39.00 36.15 -18.29
N THR A 5 -39.99 35.29 -18.12
CA THR A 5 -39.97 33.94 -17.55
C THR A 5 -38.57 33.43 -17.17
N HIS A 6 -38.32 33.43 -15.87
CA HIS A 6 -37.20 32.76 -15.23
C HIS A 6 -37.34 31.24 -15.47
N ALA A 7 -36.53 30.68 -16.36
CA ALA A 7 -36.43 29.23 -16.52
C ALA A 7 -36.03 28.60 -15.17
N PRO A 8 -36.58 27.43 -14.80
CA PRO A 8 -36.15 26.76 -13.58
C PRO A 8 -34.66 26.43 -13.71
N PRO A 9 -33.82 26.69 -12.69
CA PRO A 9 -32.46 26.18 -12.69
C PRO A 9 -32.56 24.65 -12.68
N THR A 10 -32.33 24.04 -13.84
CA THR A 10 -32.10 22.59 -13.89
C THR A 10 -30.87 22.34 -13.05
N PRO A 11 -30.92 21.48 -12.03
CA PRO A 11 -29.73 21.09 -11.31
C PRO A 11 -28.88 20.31 -12.30
N ARG A 12 -27.98 21.01 -12.99
CA ARG A 12 -26.83 20.40 -13.65
C ARG A 12 -25.99 19.83 -12.52
N THR A 13 -26.37 18.63 -12.08
CA THR A 13 -25.53 17.74 -11.28
C THR A 13 -24.45 17.19 -12.22
N GLY A 14 -23.72 18.11 -12.85
CA GLY A 14 -22.48 17.82 -13.55
C GLY A 14 -21.41 17.95 -12.49
N SER A 15 -20.87 16.81 -12.06
CA SER A 15 -19.68 16.80 -11.21
C SER A 15 -18.58 17.62 -11.89
N VAL A 16 -17.66 18.17 -11.09
CA VAL A 16 -16.58 19.08 -11.51
C VAL A 16 -15.68 18.49 -12.61
N SER A 17 -15.77 17.18 -12.90
CA SER A 17 -15.02 16.50 -13.98
C SER A 17 -15.78 16.35 -15.31
N GLY A 18 -17.05 16.75 -15.40
CA GLY A 18 -17.85 16.67 -16.64
C GLY A 18 -18.35 15.27 -17.02
N LEU A 19 -18.13 14.26 -16.18
CA LEU A 19 -18.63 12.89 -16.38
C LEU A 19 -19.94 12.65 -15.61
N THR A 20 -20.82 11.85 -16.20
CA THR A 20 -22.01 11.33 -15.51
C THR A 20 -21.60 10.43 -14.33
N ASP A 21 -22.40 10.38 -13.26
CA ASP A 21 -22.11 9.53 -12.08
C ASP A 21 -21.94 8.05 -12.41
N LEU A 22 -22.51 7.61 -13.54
CA LEU A 22 -22.38 6.27 -14.09
C LEU A 22 -20.98 6.04 -14.66
N GLU A 23 -20.49 6.97 -15.46
CA GLU A 23 -19.21 6.84 -16.16
C GLU A 23 -18.03 6.91 -15.18
N ALA A 24 -18.08 7.85 -14.22
CA ALA A 24 -17.07 7.92 -13.16
C ALA A 24 -16.96 6.62 -12.34
N ARG A 25 -18.07 5.90 -12.17
CA ARG A 25 -18.12 4.63 -11.41
C ARG A 25 -17.53 3.45 -12.18
N GLU A 26 -17.63 3.46 -13.50
CA GLU A 26 -17.02 2.44 -14.36
C GLU A 26 -15.49 2.56 -14.36
N PHE A 27 -14.96 3.77 -14.53
CA PHE A 27 -13.52 4.02 -14.40
C PHE A 27 -13.01 3.65 -13.00
N HIS A 28 -13.75 4.03 -11.96
CA HIS A 28 -13.38 3.73 -10.58
C HIS A 28 -13.35 2.21 -10.31
N ARG A 29 -14.30 1.45 -10.87
CA ARG A 29 -14.34 -0.02 -10.73
C ARG A 29 -13.10 -0.66 -11.35
N ILE A 30 -12.74 -0.29 -12.58
CA ILE A 30 -11.55 -0.82 -13.25
C ILE A 30 -10.26 -0.42 -12.51
N PHE A 31 -10.18 0.84 -12.05
CA PHE A 31 -9.03 1.35 -11.31
C PHE A 31 -8.82 0.58 -10.00
N ILE A 32 -9.87 0.40 -9.20
CA ILE A 32 -9.77 -0.33 -7.92
C ILE A 32 -9.44 -1.80 -8.17
N SER A 33 -10.01 -2.42 -9.20
CA SER A 33 -9.70 -3.81 -9.54
C SER A 33 -8.21 -4.02 -9.85
N SER A 34 -7.60 -3.15 -10.67
CA SER A 34 -6.17 -3.24 -11.01
C SER A 34 -5.27 -2.82 -9.85
N PHE A 35 -5.67 -1.81 -9.09
CA PHE A 35 -4.95 -1.36 -7.89
C PHE A 35 -4.87 -2.44 -6.82
N ILE A 36 -5.97 -3.17 -6.57
CA ILE A 36 -5.97 -4.29 -5.61
C ILE A 36 -5.02 -5.40 -6.08
N LEU A 37 -5.06 -5.78 -7.36
CA LEU A 37 -4.15 -6.80 -7.91
C LEU A 37 -2.68 -6.38 -7.73
N PHE A 38 -2.37 -5.10 -8.01
CA PHE A 38 -1.04 -4.55 -7.79
C PHE A 38 -0.63 -4.59 -6.31
N LEU A 39 -1.52 -4.22 -5.39
CA LEU A 39 -1.24 -4.27 -3.95
C LEU A 39 -0.97 -5.69 -3.45
N VAL A 40 -1.70 -6.70 -3.94
CA VAL A 40 -1.44 -8.10 -3.57
C VAL A 40 -0.01 -8.50 -3.95
N VAL A 41 0.41 -8.20 -5.18
CA VAL A 41 1.77 -8.48 -5.64
C VAL A 41 2.81 -7.67 -4.84
N ALA A 42 2.54 -6.40 -4.60
CA ALA A 42 3.43 -5.53 -3.83
C ALA A 42 3.62 -6.03 -2.40
N VAL A 43 2.56 -6.45 -1.70
CA VAL A 43 2.62 -6.98 -0.34
C VAL A 43 3.51 -8.24 -0.30
N ILE A 44 3.34 -9.17 -1.23
CA ILE A 44 4.16 -10.38 -1.31
C ILE A 44 5.64 -10.02 -1.50
N ALA A 45 5.94 -9.12 -2.44
CA ALA A 45 7.31 -8.67 -2.70
C ALA A 45 7.93 -7.97 -1.47
N HIS A 46 7.16 -7.15 -0.76
CA HIS A 46 7.64 -6.47 0.45
C HIS A 46 7.88 -7.42 1.61
N ILE A 47 7.05 -8.47 1.78
CA ILE A 47 7.30 -9.51 2.78
C ILE A 47 8.60 -10.24 2.45
N LEU A 48 8.82 -10.61 1.19
CA LEU A 48 10.07 -11.27 0.78
C LEU A 48 11.30 -10.37 1.00
N ALA A 49 11.19 -9.09 0.65
CA ALA A 49 12.23 -8.10 0.91
C ALA A 49 12.47 -7.90 2.42
N TRP A 50 11.41 -7.96 3.24
CA TRP A 50 11.50 -7.87 4.69
C TRP A 50 12.24 -9.05 5.30
N ILE A 51 11.98 -10.25 4.80
CA ILE A 51 12.71 -11.46 5.23
C ILE A 51 14.19 -11.34 4.85
N TRP A 52 14.48 -10.84 3.65
CA TRP A 52 15.87 -10.68 3.18
C TRP A 52 16.64 -9.59 3.93
N ARG A 53 16.02 -8.44 4.23
CA ARG A 53 16.69 -7.30 4.88
C ARG A 53 15.67 -6.52 5.72
N PRO A 54 15.41 -6.94 6.97
CA PRO A 54 14.39 -6.32 7.82
C PRO A 54 14.78 -4.88 8.13
N TRP A 55 13.97 -3.93 7.66
CA TRP A 55 14.26 -2.50 7.76
C TRP A 55 13.77 -1.85 9.06
N LEU A 56 12.88 -2.51 9.80
CA LEU A 56 12.50 -2.14 11.17
C LEU A 56 13.05 -3.17 12.16
N PRO A 57 14.27 -2.96 12.68
CA PRO A 57 14.66 -3.65 13.88
C PRO A 57 13.79 -3.25 15.06
N GLY A 58 13.43 -4.21 15.91
CA GLY A 58 12.84 -3.92 17.21
C GLY A 58 13.79 -3.09 18.09
N TYR A 59 13.37 -2.82 19.33
CA TYR A 59 14.10 -2.06 20.36
C TYR A 59 15.55 -2.55 20.66
N HIS A 60 15.99 -3.66 20.04
CA HIS A 60 17.35 -4.21 20.10
C HIS A 60 18.26 -3.92 18.88
N GLY A 61 17.85 -3.11 17.89
CA GLY A 61 18.71 -2.73 16.75
C GLY A 61 18.72 -3.75 15.59
N TYR A 62 19.37 -3.41 14.46
CA TYR A 62 19.38 -4.20 13.20
C TYR A 62 19.75 -5.65 13.49
N GLN A 63 18.77 -6.56 13.40
CA GLN A 63 19.00 -7.98 13.56
C GLN A 63 19.78 -8.51 12.36
N THR A 64 21.11 -8.52 12.45
CA THR A 64 21.95 -9.42 11.66
C THR A 64 21.84 -10.83 12.24
N SER A 65 20.64 -11.42 12.20
CA SER A 65 20.30 -12.70 12.84
C SER A 65 21.19 -13.87 12.38
N LEU A 66 21.66 -13.84 11.13
CA LEU A 66 22.61 -14.82 10.60
C LEU A 66 24.02 -14.69 11.19
N LEU A 67 24.48 -13.47 11.50
CA LEU A 67 25.79 -13.27 12.12
C LEU A 67 25.73 -13.55 13.63
N ASP A 68 24.64 -13.16 14.30
CA ASP A 68 24.45 -13.42 15.73
C ASP A 68 24.36 -14.91 16.05
N SER A 69 23.66 -15.70 15.22
CA SER A 69 23.62 -17.16 15.36
C SER A 69 24.98 -17.82 15.11
N ALA A 70 25.77 -17.32 14.17
CA ALA A 70 27.12 -17.82 13.94
C ALA A 70 28.06 -17.53 15.12
N HIS A 71 27.97 -16.33 15.69
CA HIS A 71 28.74 -15.94 16.86
C HIS A 71 28.35 -16.74 18.11
N SER A 72 27.06 -17.00 18.35
CA SER A 72 26.62 -17.79 19.51
C SER A 72 27.10 -19.24 19.44
N VAL A 73 27.04 -19.88 18.28
CA VAL A 73 27.57 -21.24 18.09
C VAL A 73 29.08 -21.27 18.29
N ALA A 74 29.80 -20.28 17.77
CA ALA A 74 31.25 -20.18 17.95
C ALA A 74 31.65 -20.00 19.42
N THR A 75 30.94 -19.16 20.18
CA THR A 75 31.22 -18.96 21.61
C THR A 75 30.85 -20.20 22.43
N HIS A 76 29.76 -20.88 22.11
CA HIS A 76 29.42 -22.17 22.74
C HIS A 76 30.46 -23.25 22.45
N ALA A 77 30.94 -23.35 21.21
CA ALA A 77 31.99 -24.30 20.86
C ALA A 77 33.30 -24.01 21.60
N LEU A 78 33.68 -22.74 21.73
CA LEU A 78 34.87 -22.34 22.49
C LEU A 78 34.73 -22.69 23.98
N ALA A 79 33.54 -22.48 24.56
CA ALA A 79 33.25 -22.77 25.96
C ALA A 79 33.23 -24.27 26.29
N LEU A 80 33.04 -25.14 25.29
CA LEU A 80 33.15 -26.59 25.44
C LEU A 80 34.58 -27.11 25.31
N LEU A 81 35.50 -26.30 24.76
CA LEU A 81 36.89 -26.65 24.48
C LEU A 81 37.90 -26.06 25.47
N GLY A 82 37.46 -25.19 26.39
CA GLY A 82 38.26 -24.65 27.50
C GLY A 82 37.78 -25.20 28.84
#